data_AF-A0A4Q5C865-F1
#
_entry.id   AF-A0A4Q5C865-F1
#
_cell.length_a   1.000
_cell.length_b   1.000
_cell.length_c   1.000
_cell.angle_alpha   90.00
_cell.angle_beta   90.00
_cell.angle_gamma   90.00
#
_symmetry.space_group_name_H-M   'P 1'
#
loop_
_entity.id
_entity.type
_entity.pdbx_description
1 polymer ?
#
loop_
_entity_poly.entity_id
_entity_poly.type
_entity_poly.pdbx_seq_one_letter_code
_entity_poly.pdbx_strand_id
1 'polypeptide(L)'
;MMREKLQKIQVKRLVILNLPYFFIFYVADKGSWLYRHCLGESMVQRLGVMLVNFRLAFLSWLPSIALQDLTVGVLVASALKLVVYYRSKNAKKFRQGVEYGSARWGNRKDIEPFMDPVFENNVILTETERLTMNSRPKAPKYARNKNVIVIGGSGSGKTRFYVKPNLMQMTDHVSYVVTDPKGTIIVECGKMLVNGGYRIKVLNTINFKKSMHYNPFHYIRSEKDILKLVNTIIANTKGEGEKSTEDFWVSATRSQAVKSLRTVLVY
;
A
#
# COMPACT_ATOMS: atom_id res chain seq x y z
N MET A 1 -3.71 8.94 33.24
CA MET A 1 -3.10 7.64 32.91
C MET A 1 -2.52 7.50 31.48
N MET A 2 -3.28 7.55 30.37
CA MET A 2 -2.69 7.41 29.01
C MET A 2 -1.80 8.60 28.60
N ARG A 3 -2.22 9.85 28.90
CA ARG A 3 -1.42 11.05 28.62
C ARG A 3 -0.07 11.04 29.34
N GLU A 4 -0.03 10.66 30.62
CA GLU A 4 1.21 10.57 31.41
C GLU A 4 2.16 9.48 30.91
N LYS A 5 1.63 8.33 30.47
CA LYS A 5 2.45 7.26 29.86
C LYS A 5 3.05 7.70 28.53
N LEU A 6 2.27 8.39 27.69
CA LEU A 6 2.75 8.99 26.43
C LEU A 6 3.81 10.07 26.68
N GLN A 7 3.61 10.93 27.68
CA GLN A 7 4.56 11.97 28.07
C GLN A 7 5.88 11.37 28.59
N LYS A 8 5.81 10.34 29.45
CA LYS A 8 7.01 9.62 29.94
C LYS A 8 7.80 8.94 28.82
N ILE A 9 7.11 8.36 27.83
CA ILE A 9 7.76 7.73 26.66
C ILE A 9 8.45 8.79 25.79
N GLN A 10 7.82 9.96 25.60
CA GLN A 10 8.40 11.07 24.84
C GLN A 10 9.62 11.68 25.53
N VAL A 11 9.57 11.89 26.86
CA VAL A 11 10.71 12.45 27.62
C VAL A 11 11.90 11.50 27.61
N LYS A 12 11.70 10.19 27.87
CA LYS A 12 12.78 9.20 27.80
C LYS A 12 13.43 9.18 26.41
N ARG A 13 12.63 9.19 25.35
CA ARG A 13 13.13 9.24 23.97
C ARG A 13 13.90 10.52 23.67
N LEU A 14 13.45 11.66 24.19
CA LEU A 14 14.12 12.95 24.00
C LEU A 14 15.46 13.03 24.75
N VAL A 15 15.55 12.45 25.95
CA VAL A 15 16.79 12.34 26.71
C VAL A 15 17.79 11.45 25.97
N ILE A 16 17.37 10.25 25.54
CA ILE A 16 18.23 9.32 24.79
C ILE A 16 18.75 9.96 23.49
N LEU A 17 17.91 10.73 22.80
CA LEU A 17 18.27 11.39 21.55
C LEU A 17 19.27 12.56 21.74
N ASN A 18 19.27 13.22 22.91
CA ASN A 18 20.19 14.33 23.20
C ASN A 18 21.48 13.91 23.94
N LEU A 19 21.50 12.74 24.57
CA LEU A 19 22.63 12.18 25.32
C LEU A 19 23.99 12.22 24.58
N PRO A 20 24.11 11.83 23.28
CA PRO A 20 25.40 11.91 22.59
C PRO A 20 25.92 13.34 22.44
N TYR A 21 25.04 14.34 22.34
CA TYR A 21 25.45 15.74 22.25
C TYR A 21 25.95 16.29 23.60
N PHE A 22 25.42 15.79 24.72
CA PHE A 22 25.97 16.08 26.05
C PHE A 22 27.38 15.50 26.22
N PHE A 23 27.64 14.31 25.69
CA PHE A 23 28.98 13.72 25.71
C PHE A 23 29.97 14.53 24.85
N ILE A 24 29.56 14.95 23.65
CA ILE A 24 30.38 15.80 22.77
C ILE A 24 30.65 17.17 23.40
N PHE A 25 29.64 17.77 24.03
CA PHE A 25 29.79 18.99 24.83
C PHE A 25 30.85 18.82 25.92
N TYR A 26 30.78 17.73 26.70
CA TYR A 26 31.72 17.45 27.80
C TYR A 26 33.16 17.28 27.30
N VAL A 27 33.37 16.52 26.22
CA VAL A 27 34.71 16.30 25.65
C VAL A 27 35.30 17.60 25.09
N ALA A 28 34.49 18.42 24.42
CA ALA A 28 34.92 19.70 23.87
C ALA A 28 35.27 20.73 24.96
N ASP A 29 34.46 20.81 26.03
CA ASP A 29 34.73 21.63 27.21
C ASP A 29 36.05 21.25 27.88
N LYS A 30 36.29 19.96 28.09
CA LYS A 30 37.54 19.44 28.67
C LYS A 30 38.76 19.67 27.78
N GLY A 31 38.59 19.54 26.47
CA GLY A 31 39.64 19.85 25.51
C GLY A 31 40.02 21.33 25.55
N SER A 32 39.04 22.23 25.64
CA SER A 32 39.25 23.66 25.79
C SER A 32 39.94 24.04 27.10
N TRP A 33 39.55 23.40 28.22
CA TRP A 33 40.22 23.59 29.51
C TRP A 33 41.70 23.19 29.44
N LEU A 34 42.01 22.03 28.85
CA LEU A 34 43.38 21.56 28.70
C LEU A 34 44.20 22.49 27.80
N TYR A 35 43.62 22.95 26.69
CA TYR A 35 44.25 23.92 25.79
C TYR A 35 44.63 25.23 26.50
N ARG A 36 43.84 25.69 27.47
CA ARG A 36 44.16 26.88 28.27
C ARG A 36 45.34 26.67 29.23
N HIS A 37 45.54 25.45 29.73
CA HIS A 37 46.59 25.13 30.70
C HIS A 37 47.88 24.62 30.04
N CYS A 38 47.92 24.47 28.71
CA CYS A 38 49.12 24.11 27.97
C CYS A 38 49.96 25.37 27.62
N LEU A 39 51.26 25.32 27.94
CA LEU A 39 52.23 26.36 27.58
C LEU A 39 52.83 26.08 26.20
N GLY A 40 52.96 27.11 25.37
CA GLY A 40 53.60 27.05 24.05
C GLY A 40 53.64 28.43 23.39
N GLU A 41 54.66 28.68 22.57
CA GLU A 41 54.84 29.99 21.92
C GLU A 41 53.93 30.18 20.69
N SER A 42 53.54 29.08 20.04
CA SER A 42 52.62 29.09 18.90
C SER A 42 51.35 28.27 19.16
N MET A 43 50.23 28.63 18.52
CA MET A 43 48.93 27.93 18.65
C MET A 43 49.03 26.45 18.25
N VAL A 44 49.85 26.14 17.24
CA VAL A 44 50.05 24.76 16.74
C VAL A 44 50.79 23.91 17.77
N GLN A 45 51.81 24.45 18.44
CA GLN A 45 52.53 23.74 19.50
C GLN A 45 51.61 23.47 20.70
N ARG A 46 50.76 24.43 21.09
CA ARG A 46 49.78 24.23 22.17
C ARG A 46 48.78 23.12 21.86
N LEU A 47 48.31 23.04 20.62
CA LEU A 47 47.44 21.93 20.17
C LEU A 47 48.17 20.58 20.19
N GLY A 48 49.43 20.53 19.76
CA GLY A 48 50.25 19.31 19.83
C GLY A 48 50.43 18.81 21.26
N VAL A 49 50.76 19.70 22.19
CA VAL A 49 50.92 19.37 23.63
C VAL A 49 49.60 18.94 24.26
N MET A 50 48.49 19.58 23.88
CA MET A 50 47.15 19.19 24.32
C MET A 50 46.80 17.75 23.88
N LEU A 51 47.11 17.36 22.65
CA LEU A 51 46.81 16.02 22.14
C LEU A 51 47.64 14.94 22.83
N VAL A 52 48.92 15.19 23.09
CA VAL A 52 49.80 14.28 23.83
C VAL A 52 49.32 14.11 25.28
N ASN A 53 48.82 15.18 25.90
CA ASN A 53 48.38 15.20 27.29
C ASN A 53 46.86 15.07 27.46
N PHE A 54 46.15 14.61 26.43
CA PHE A 54 44.69 14.55 26.42
C PHE A 54 44.11 13.76 27.60
N ARG A 55 44.85 12.76 28.09
CA ARG A 55 44.48 11.96 29.26
C ARG A 55 44.36 12.79 30.55
N LEU A 56 45.14 13.88 30.69
CA LEU A 56 45.11 14.75 31.87
C LEU A 56 43.80 15.55 31.97
N ALA A 57 43.11 15.81 30.85
CA ALA A 57 41.84 16.52 30.83
C ALA A 57 40.71 15.76 31.55
N PHE A 58 40.83 14.43 31.69
CA PHE A 58 39.81 13.55 32.29
C PHE A 58 40.11 13.14 33.73
N LEU A 59 41.18 13.64 34.34
CA LEU A 59 41.48 13.40 35.75
C LEU A 59 40.45 14.05 36.68
N SER A 60 39.89 15.19 36.27
CA SER A 60 38.78 15.84 36.96
C SER A 60 37.46 15.50 36.26
N TRP A 61 36.48 15.02 37.03
CA TRP A 61 35.19 14.58 36.49
C TRP A 61 34.24 15.74 36.12
N LEU A 62 34.43 16.93 36.70
CA LEU A 62 33.52 18.06 36.52
C LEU A 62 33.92 18.96 35.33
N PRO A 63 32.96 19.46 34.54
CA PRO A 63 33.24 20.41 33.46
C PRO A 63 33.82 21.72 34.00
N SER A 64 34.55 22.44 33.15
CA SER A 64 35.11 23.74 33.50
C SER A 64 33.99 24.78 33.59
N ILE A 65 33.95 25.57 34.66
CA ILE A 65 32.94 26.63 34.86
C ILE A 65 33.37 27.92 34.14
N ALA A 66 34.54 27.93 33.50
CA ALA A 66 35.02 29.09 32.78
C ALA A 66 34.18 29.36 31.53
N LEU A 67 33.74 30.62 31.37
CA LEU A 67 32.82 31.03 30.31
C LEU A 67 33.31 30.66 28.90
N GLN A 68 34.63 30.68 28.67
CA GLN A 68 35.24 30.36 27.38
C GLN A 68 35.19 28.85 27.04
N ASP A 69 35.29 27.95 28.01
CA ASP A 69 35.23 26.50 27.74
C ASP A 69 33.79 26.06 27.50
N LEU A 70 32.86 26.62 28.28
CA LEU A 70 31.43 26.39 28.14
C LEU A 70 30.91 26.85 26.76
N THR A 71 31.35 28.02 26.28
CA THR A 71 30.96 28.51 24.95
C THR A 71 31.51 27.63 23.83
N VAL A 72 32.76 27.16 23.94
CA VAL A 72 33.35 26.21 22.98
C VAL A 72 32.59 24.89 22.98
N GLY A 73 32.25 24.35 24.15
CA GLY A 73 31.44 23.14 24.28
C GLY A 73 30.07 23.27 23.62
N VAL A 74 29.35 24.36 23.89
CA VAL A 74 28.01 24.62 23.31
C VAL A 74 28.10 24.80 21.79
N LEU A 75 29.09 25.52 21.30
CA LEU A 75 29.28 25.77 19.87
C LEU A 75 29.54 24.46 19.12
N VAL A 76 30.45 23.61 19.60
CA VAL A 76 30.76 22.32 18.97
C VAL A 76 29.55 21.38 18.98
N ALA A 77 28.86 21.26 20.11
CA ALA A 77 27.69 20.40 20.22
C ALA A 77 26.52 20.88 19.34
N SER A 78 26.27 22.19 19.27
CA SER A 78 25.23 22.78 18.44
C SER A 78 25.52 22.67 16.94
N ALA A 79 26.77 22.92 16.52
CA ALA A 79 27.21 22.74 15.15
C ALA A 79 27.04 21.29 14.67
N LEU A 80 27.45 20.31 15.48
CA LEU A 80 27.30 18.89 15.15
C LEU A 80 25.83 18.47 15.10
N LYS A 81 25.00 18.99 16.01
CA LYS A 81 23.54 18.78 15.98
C LYS A 81 22.88 19.35 14.73
N LEU A 82 23.32 20.53 14.26
CA LEU A 82 22.86 21.12 13.00
C LEU A 82 23.27 20.28 11.79
N VAL A 83 24.51 19.78 11.75
CA VAL A 83 24.99 18.89 10.67
C VAL A 83 24.18 17.60 10.62
N VAL A 84 23.96 16.94 11.77
CA VAL A 84 23.15 15.71 11.85
C VAL A 84 21.70 15.99 11.47
N TYR A 85 21.12 17.11 11.91
CA TYR A 85 19.77 17.51 11.53
C TYR A 85 19.63 17.71 10.02
N TYR A 86 20.56 18.45 9.41
CA TYR A 86 20.58 18.68 7.96
C TYR A 86 20.73 17.38 7.17
N ARG A 87 21.66 16.49 7.59
CA ARG A 87 21.84 15.17 6.99
C ARG A 87 20.62 14.26 7.17
N SER A 88 19.98 14.28 8.33
CA SER A 88 18.79 13.47 8.59
C SER A 88 17.58 13.94 7.78
N LYS A 89 17.43 15.26 7.53
CA LYS A 89 16.37 15.80 6.68
C LYS A 89 16.61 15.52 5.19
N ASN A 90 17.87 15.52 4.76
CA ASN A 90 18.27 15.22 3.39
C ASN A 90 18.60 13.74 3.15
N ALA A 91 18.32 12.87 4.13
CA ALA A 91 18.52 11.43 4.00
C ALA A 91 17.53 10.87 2.97
N LYS A 92 17.99 10.73 1.73
CA LYS A 92 17.28 10.02 0.67
C LYS A 92 17.13 8.55 1.08
N LYS A 93 15.91 8.01 0.93
CA LYS A 93 15.61 6.60 1.23
C LYS A 93 16.04 5.72 0.06
N PHE A 94 17.31 5.34 0.05
CA PHE A 94 17.83 4.37 -0.91
C PHE A 94 17.62 2.93 -0.42
N ARG A 95 17.35 2.02 -1.35
CA ARG A 95 17.36 0.57 -1.10
C ARG A 95 18.61 -0.02 -1.74
N GLN A 96 19.75 0.17 -1.06
CA GLN A 96 21.04 -0.32 -1.52
C GLN A 96 21.06 -1.86 -1.56
N GLY A 97 21.57 -2.45 -2.64
CA GLY A 97 21.61 -3.90 -2.85
C GLY A 97 20.30 -4.52 -3.36
N VAL A 98 19.33 -3.68 -3.74
CA VAL A 98 18.02 -4.09 -4.28
C VAL A 98 17.78 -3.40 -5.64
N GLU A 99 18.85 -3.00 -6.33
CA GLU A 99 18.76 -2.23 -7.58
C GLU A 99 18.06 -3.05 -8.69
N TYR A 100 18.22 -4.37 -8.67
CA TYR A 100 17.61 -5.31 -9.63
C TYR A 100 16.26 -5.87 -9.17
N GLY A 101 15.72 -5.38 -8.05
CA GLY A 101 14.44 -5.81 -7.48
C GLY A 101 14.58 -6.60 -6.17
N SER A 102 13.50 -6.56 -5.37
CA SER A 102 13.39 -7.28 -4.07
C SER A 102 12.47 -8.50 -4.16
N ALA A 103 12.07 -8.88 -5.38
CA ALA A 103 11.15 -9.98 -5.57
C ALA A 103 11.78 -11.28 -5.08
N ARG A 104 11.07 -11.97 -4.20
CA ARG A 104 11.41 -13.30 -3.72
C ARG A 104 10.14 -14.14 -3.64
N TRP A 105 10.32 -15.46 -3.60
CA TRP A 105 9.23 -16.35 -3.25
C TRP A 105 8.71 -16.00 -1.84
N GLY A 106 7.40 -15.83 -1.75
CA GLY A 106 6.71 -15.58 -0.49
C GLY A 106 6.57 -16.87 0.29
N ASN A 107 6.53 -16.75 1.61
CA ASN A 107 6.20 -17.83 2.53
C ASN A 107 4.83 -17.57 3.17
N ARG A 108 4.24 -18.59 3.81
CA ARG A 108 2.97 -18.47 4.54
C ARG A 108 2.93 -17.30 5.55
N LYS A 109 4.04 -16.99 6.21
CA LYS A 109 4.14 -15.87 7.16
C LYS A 109 4.04 -14.49 6.49
N ASP A 110 4.36 -14.39 5.21
CA ASP A 110 4.32 -13.12 4.48
C ASP A 110 2.88 -12.72 4.14
N ILE A 111 2.00 -13.69 3.86
CA ILE A 111 0.59 -13.45 3.50
C ILE A 111 -0.30 -13.31 4.75
N GLU A 112 0.07 -13.92 5.88
CA GLU A 112 -0.74 -14.00 7.11
C GLU A 112 -1.34 -12.65 7.56
N PRO A 113 -0.61 -11.50 7.52
CA PRO A 113 -1.19 -10.21 7.90
C PRO A 113 -2.27 -9.68 6.96
N PHE A 114 -2.38 -10.26 5.76
CA PHE A 114 -3.36 -9.90 4.72
C PHE A 114 -4.59 -10.81 4.75
N MET A 115 -4.62 -11.81 5.62
CA MET A 115 -5.73 -12.74 5.78
C MET A 115 -6.68 -12.28 6.90
N ASP A 116 -7.97 -12.51 6.68
CA ASP A 116 -8.99 -12.44 7.73
C ASP A 116 -8.95 -13.71 8.57
N PRO A 117 -9.13 -13.64 9.90
CA PRO A 117 -9.18 -14.83 10.75
C PRO A 117 -10.35 -15.77 10.40
N VAL A 118 -11.45 -15.24 9.87
CA VAL A 118 -12.57 -16.05 9.39
C VAL A 118 -12.29 -16.49 7.96
N PHE A 119 -12.20 -17.81 7.74
CA PHE A 119 -11.82 -18.41 6.46
C PHE A 119 -12.67 -17.87 5.30
N GLU A 120 -13.98 -17.83 5.51
CA GLU A 120 -15.00 -17.47 4.53
C GLU A 120 -14.89 -16.02 4.08
N ASN A 121 -14.28 -15.15 4.90
CA ASN A 121 -14.06 -13.74 4.58
C ASN A 121 -12.81 -13.50 3.71
N ASN A 122 -12.23 -14.55 3.14
CA ASN A 122 -11.05 -14.45 2.30
C ASN A 122 -11.30 -14.96 0.86
N VAL A 123 -10.62 -14.35 -0.10
CA VAL A 123 -10.43 -14.91 -1.44
C VAL A 123 -9.38 -16.00 -1.37
N ILE A 124 -9.71 -17.19 -1.88
CA ILE A 124 -8.80 -18.33 -1.93
C ILE A 124 -7.87 -18.16 -3.12
N LEU A 125 -6.55 -18.11 -2.88
CA LEU A 125 -5.53 -18.02 -3.93
C LEU A 125 -4.82 -19.37 -4.13
N THR A 126 -4.43 -20.00 -3.03
CA THR A 126 -3.79 -21.32 -2.99
C THR A 126 -4.33 -22.10 -1.78
N GLU A 127 -3.73 -23.25 -1.47
CA GLU A 127 -4.03 -23.99 -0.24
C GLU A 127 -3.73 -23.19 1.03
N THR A 128 -2.62 -22.43 1.05
CA THR A 128 -2.15 -21.74 2.26
C THR A 128 -2.29 -20.22 2.22
N GLU A 129 -2.28 -19.62 1.03
CA GLU A 129 -2.34 -18.18 0.81
C GLU A 129 -3.75 -17.73 0.45
N ARG A 130 -4.20 -16.67 1.13
CA ARG A 130 -5.53 -16.08 0.97
C ARG A 130 -5.46 -14.58 1.12
N LEU A 131 -6.50 -13.90 0.64
CA LEU A 131 -6.58 -12.44 0.72
C LEU A 131 -7.90 -12.01 1.35
N THR A 132 -7.84 -11.18 2.38
CA THR A 132 -9.05 -10.66 3.02
C THR A 132 -9.94 -9.91 2.03
N MET A 133 -11.25 -10.19 2.08
CA MET A 133 -12.26 -9.44 1.35
C MET A 133 -12.62 -8.12 2.06
N ASN A 134 -12.05 -7.83 3.23
CA ASN A 134 -12.25 -6.55 3.89
C ASN A 134 -11.49 -5.42 3.16
N SER A 135 -12.20 -4.36 2.78
CA SER A 135 -11.58 -3.18 2.14
C SER A 135 -10.82 -2.28 3.13
N ARG A 136 -11.10 -2.40 4.43
CA ARG A 136 -10.56 -1.54 5.50
C ARG A 136 -10.03 -2.40 6.65
N PRO A 137 -8.87 -3.06 6.47
CA PRO A 137 -8.23 -3.78 7.57
C PRO A 137 -7.80 -2.81 8.68
N LYS A 138 -7.72 -3.30 9.92
CA LYS A 138 -7.34 -2.50 11.11
C LYS A 138 -6.03 -1.74 10.93
N ALA A 139 -5.08 -2.34 10.20
CA ALA A 139 -3.84 -1.70 9.79
C ALA A 139 -3.88 -1.40 8.29
N PRO A 140 -4.03 -0.12 7.88
CA PRO A 140 -4.19 0.27 6.47
C PRO A 140 -3.05 -0.18 5.54
N LYS A 141 -1.85 -0.40 6.09
CA LYS A 141 -0.69 -0.92 5.34
C LYS A 141 -0.92 -2.29 4.70
N TYR A 142 -1.89 -3.06 5.21
CA TYR A 142 -2.26 -4.38 4.70
C TYR A 142 -3.46 -4.34 3.75
N ALA A 143 -4.01 -3.18 3.45
CA ALA A 143 -5.01 -3.06 2.40
C ALA A 143 -4.36 -3.38 1.04
N ARG A 144 -5.00 -4.27 0.28
CA ARG A 144 -4.53 -4.73 -1.04
C ARG A 144 -5.66 -4.70 -2.05
N ASN A 145 -5.27 -4.59 -3.32
CA ASN A 145 -6.18 -4.79 -4.44
C ASN A 145 -6.65 -6.25 -4.45
N LYS A 146 -7.95 -6.46 -4.68
CA LYS A 146 -8.61 -7.77 -4.64
C LYS A 146 -8.87 -8.33 -6.03
N ASN A 147 -8.54 -7.58 -7.08
CA ASN A 147 -8.61 -8.09 -8.44
C ASN A 147 -7.50 -9.12 -8.64
N VAL A 148 -7.90 -10.33 -9.03
CA VAL A 148 -6.98 -11.44 -9.27
C VAL A 148 -7.02 -11.79 -10.75
N ILE A 149 -5.83 -11.88 -11.36
CA ILE A 149 -5.65 -12.41 -12.71
C ILE A 149 -5.07 -13.82 -12.60
N VAL A 150 -5.74 -14.80 -13.20
CA VAL A 150 -5.29 -16.20 -13.22
C VAL A 150 -4.85 -16.55 -14.63
N ILE A 151 -3.53 -16.72 -14.81
CA ILE A 151 -2.91 -17.05 -16.09
C ILE A 151 -2.58 -18.54 -16.10
N GLY A 152 -2.96 -19.22 -17.18
CA GLY A 152 -2.62 -20.62 -17.39
C GLY A 152 -3.10 -21.10 -18.75
N GLY A 153 -2.42 -22.10 -19.32
CA GLY A 153 -2.78 -22.69 -20.61
C GLY A 153 -4.18 -23.35 -20.61
N SER A 154 -4.63 -23.81 -21.78
CA SER A 154 -5.82 -24.67 -21.85
C SER A 154 -5.58 -25.96 -21.04
N GLY A 155 -6.61 -26.49 -20.39
CA GLY A 155 -6.49 -27.71 -19.56
C GLY A 155 -5.79 -27.55 -18.20
N SER A 156 -5.15 -26.42 -17.90
CA SER A 156 -4.48 -26.15 -16.60
C SER A 156 -5.39 -26.14 -15.37
N GLY A 157 -6.71 -26.27 -15.56
CA GLY A 157 -7.66 -26.38 -14.47
C GLY A 157 -8.05 -25.07 -13.79
N LYS A 158 -7.85 -23.90 -14.43
CA LYS A 158 -8.27 -22.57 -13.90
C LYS A 158 -9.66 -22.57 -13.27
N THR A 159 -10.65 -23.15 -13.97
CA THR A 159 -12.02 -23.25 -13.47
C THR A 159 -12.12 -24.17 -12.25
N ARG A 160 -11.46 -25.33 -12.28
CA ARG A 160 -11.52 -26.34 -11.22
C ARG A 160 -10.79 -25.91 -9.95
N PHE A 161 -9.62 -25.30 -10.07
CA PHE A 161 -8.73 -25.00 -8.95
C PHE A 161 -8.89 -23.59 -8.38
N TYR A 162 -9.40 -22.63 -9.16
CA TYR A 162 -9.59 -21.26 -8.68
C TYR A 162 -11.06 -20.85 -8.61
N VAL A 163 -11.80 -20.96 -9.72
CA VAL A 163 -13.19 -20.46 -9.79
C VAL A 163 -14.11 -21.28 -8.88
N LYS A 164 -14.12 -22.61 -9.01
CA LYS A 164 -15.01 -23.48 -8.23
C LYS A 164 -14.78 -23.35 -6.72
N PRO A 165 -13.56 -23.41 -6.16
CA PRO A 165 -13.37 -23.28 -4.72
C PRO A 165 -13.89 -21.94 -4.16
N ASN A 166 -13.68 -20.84 -4.89
CA ASN A 166 -14.21 -19.53 -4.48
C ASN A 166 -15.76 -19.46 -4.53
N LEU A 167 -16.40 -20.18 -5.46
CA LEU A 167 -17.87 -20.32 -5.49
C LEU A 167 -18.39 -21.24 -4.38
N MET A 168 -17.68 -22.34 -4.13
CA MET A 168 -18.03 -23.34 -3.12
C MET A 168 -17.88 -22.82 -1.69
N GLN A 169 -17.05 -21.80 -1.49
CA GLN A 169 -16.94 -21.13 -0.19
C GLN A 169 -18.25 -20.46 0.23
N MET A 170 -19.11 -20.07 -0.71
CA MET A 170 -20.46 -19.53 -0.42
C MET A 170 -20.43 -18.45 0.66
N THR A 171 -19.53 -17.48 0.51
CA THR A 171 -19.31 -16.45 1.53
C THR A 171 -20.59 -15.64 1.73
N ASP A 172 -20.94 -15.43 3.00
CA ASP A 172 -22.11 -14.64 3.38
C ASP A 172 -22.03 -13.22 2.80
N HIS A 173 -23.18 -12.70 2.40
CA HIS A 173 -23.34 -11.37 1.79
C HIS A 173 -22.53 -11.11 0.51
N VAL A 174 -22.03 -12.15 -0.18
CA VAL A 174 -21.35 -12.01 -1.48
C VAL A 174 -22.27 -12.43 -2.61
N SER A 175 -22.42 -11.58 -3.64
CA SER A 175 -23.08 -11.94 -4.90
C SER A 175 -22.06 -12.35 -5.96
N TYR A 176 -22.28 -13.48 -6.61
CA TYR A 176 -21.42 -13.97 -7.69
C TYR A 176 -22.01 -13.63 -9.06
N VAL A 177 -21.16 -13.10 -9.95
CA VAL A 177 -21.45 -12.95 -11.38
C VAL A 177 -20.39 -13.74 -12.13
N VAL A 178 -20.82 -14.77 -12.85
CA VAL A 178 -19.91 -15.73 -13.49
C VAL A 178 -20.22 -15.80 -14.97
N THR A 179 -19.20 -15.62 -15.81
CA THR A 179 -19.26 -15.95 -17.22
C THR A 179 -18.94 -17.43 -17.39
N ASP A 180 -19.90 -18.21 -17.87
CA ASP A 180 -19.76 -19.66 -18.04
C ASP A 180 -19.97 -20.06 -19.52
N PRO A 181 -18.94 -19.88 -20.38
CA PRO A 181 -19.07 -20.16 -21.81
C PRO A 181 -19.42 -21.62 -22.12
N LYS A 182 -19.06 -22.56 -21.23
CA LYS A 182 -19.31 -24.00 -21.41
C LYS A 182 -20.58 -24.47 -20.72
N GLY A 183 -21.20 -23.65 -19.86
CA GLY A 183 -22.37 -24.04 -19.08
C GLY A 183 -22.09 -25.11 -18.02
N THR A 184 -20.83 -25.37 -17.67
CA THR A 184 -20.47 -26.47 -16.74
C THR A 184 -20.62 -26.04 -15.28
N ILE A 185 -20.34 -24.77 -14.97
CA ILE A 185 -20.33 -24.27 -13.59
C ILE A 185 -21.72 -24.36 -12.98
N ILE A 186 -22.75 -23.98 -13.73
CA ILE A 186 -24.13 -24.07 -13.24
C ILE A 186 -24.59 -25.50 -13.00
N VAL A 187 -24.15 -26.45 -13.85
CA VAL A 187 -24.51 -27.87 -13.70
C VAL A 187 -23.81 -28.47 -12.47
N GLU A 188 -22.54 -28.14 -12.26
CA GLU A 188 -21.72 -28.74 -11.22
C GLU A 188 -21.91 -28.08 -9.84
N CYS A 189 -22.07 -26.75 -9.78
CA CYS A 189 -22.14 -25.99 -8.54
C CYS A 189 -23.55 -25.42 -8.25
N GLY A 190 -24.46 -25.39 -9.24
CA GLY A 190 -25.74 -24.70 -9.09
C GLY A 190 -26.62 -25.26 -7.99
N LYS A 191 -26.75 -26.58 -7.88
CA LYS A 191 -27.55 -27.20 -6.81
C LYS A 191 -27.00 -26.89 -5.42
N MET A 192 -25.67 -26.91 -5.26
CA MET A 192 -25.01 -26.54 -4.01
C MET A 192 -25.27 -25.07 -3.65
N LEU A 193 -25.16 -24.15 -4.62
CA LEU A 193 -25.45 -22.72 -4.41
C LEU A 193 -26.92 -22.49 -3.99
N VAL A 194 -27.88 -23.15 -4.64
CA VAL A 194 -29.30 -23.06 -4.24
C VAL A 194 -29.51 -23.57 -2.81
N ASN A 195 -28.89 -24.69 -2.45
CA ASN A 195 -28.95 -25.23 -1.10
C ASN A 195 -28.28 -24.31 -0.07
N GLY A 196 -27.26 -23.55 -0.47
CA GLY A 196 -26.64 -22.49 0.33
C GLY A 196 -27.45 -21.19 0.40
N GLY A 197 -28.69 -21.17 -0.11
CA GLY A 197 -29.58 -20.01 -0.05
C GLY A 197 -29.41 -19.00 -1.21
N TYR A 198 -28.57 -19.29 -2.20
CA TYR A 198 -28.40 -18.38 -3.33
C TYR A 198 -29.56 -18.47 -4.31
N ARG A 199 -30.06 -17.28 -4.73
CA ARG A 199 -30.96 -17.17 -5.86
C ARG A 199 -30.17 -17.09 -7.17
N ILE A 200 -30.15 -18.18 -7.92
CA ILE A 200 -29.47 -18.22 -9.21
C ILE A 200 -30.31 -17.54 -10.30
N LYS A 201 -29.67 -16.68 -11.09
CA LYS A 201 -30.24 -16.14 -12.33
C LYS A 201 -29.33 -16.47 -13.51
N VAL A 202 -29.93 -16.87 -14.63
CA VAL A 202 -29.19 -17.35 -15.81
C VAL A 202 -29.58 -16.53 -17.03
N LEU A 203 -28.59 -15.90 -17.66
CA LEU A 203 -28.73 -15.30 -18.99
C LEU A 203 -27.98 -16.17 -19.99
N ASN A 204 -28.72 -16.96 -20.74
CA ASN A 204 -28.19 -17.78 -21.83
C ASN A 204 -28.49 -17.09 -23.17
N THR A 205 -27.43 -16.76 -23.92
CA THR A 205 -27.51 -16.09 -25.24
C THR A 205 -27.51 -17.05 -26.42
N ILE A 206 -27.30 -18.36 -26.18
CA ILE A 206 -27.32 -19.42 -27.20
C ILE A 206 -28.68 -20.11 -27.22
N ASN A 207 -29.12 -20.61 -26.06
CA ASN A 207 -30.42 -21.29 -25.93
C ASN A 207 -31.36 -20.44 -25.07
N PHE A 208 -32.19 -19.65 -25.75
CA PHE A 208 -33.17 -18.78 -25.11
C PHE A 208 -34.23 -19.54 -24.30
N LYS A 209 -34.56 -20.80 -24.63
CA LYS A 209 -35.49 -21.62 -23.82
C LYS A 209 -34.95 -21.94 -22.42
N LYS A 210 -33.62 -21.88 -22.23
CA LYS A 210 -32.92 -22.11 -20.96
C LYS A 210 -32.39 -20.80 -20.36
N SER A 211 -32.94 -19.66 -20.77
CA SER A 211 -32.55 -18.33 -20.33
C SER A 211 -33.68 -17.70 -19.53
N MET A 212 -33.36 -16.87 -18.55
CA MET A 212 -34.37 -16.05 -17.87
C MET A 212 -34.76 -14.81 -18.68
N HIS A 213 -34.14 -14.63 -19.85
CA HIS A 213 -34.25 -13.46 -20.71
C HIS A 213 -33.82 -12.16 -20.00
N TYR A 214 -33.54 -11.12 -20.78
CA TYR A 214 -33.14 -9.83 -20.27
C TYR A 214 -33.75 -8.73 -21.13
N ASN A 215 -34.51 -7.84 -20.50
CA ASN A 215 -35.03 -6.64 -21.12
C ASN A 215 -34.27 -5.42 -20.56
N PRO A 216 -33.35 -4.81 -21.32
CA PRO A 216 -32.61 -3.63 -20.86
C PRO A 216 -33.51 -2.41 -20.67
N PHE A 217 -34.64 -2.30 -21.38
CA PHE A 217 -35.55 -1.16 -21.27
C PHE A 217 -36.22 -1.08 -19.89
N HIS A 218 -36.44 -2.21 -19.23
CA HIS A 218 -36.98 -2.25 -17.87
C HIS A 218 -36.07 -1.55 -16.84
N TYR A 219 -34.78 -1.39 -17.14
CA TYR A 219 -33.80 -0.79 -16.24
C TYR A 219 -33.51 0.69 -16.54
N ILE A 220 -34.13 1.27 -17.57
CA ILE A 220 -33.97 2.69 -17.88
C ILE A 220 -34.92 3.48 -16.97
N ARG A 221 -34.34 4.27 -16.05
CA ARG A 221 -35.09 5.14 -15.13
C ARG A 221 -34.83 6.63 -15.35
N SER A 222 -33.81 6.94 -16.14
CA SER A 222 -33.40 8.29 -16.44
C SER A 222 -32.79 8.35 -17.83
N GLU A 223 -32.75 9.54 -18.43
CA GLU A 223 -32.06 9.73 -19.72
C GLU A 223 -30.58 9.36 -19.67
N LYS A 224 -29.94 9.47 -18.49
CA LYS A 224 -28.56 9.04 -18.30
C LYS A 224 -28.39 7.54 -18.53
N ASP A 225 -29.41 6.74 -18.22
CA ASP A 225 -29.37 5.29 -18.41
C ASP A 225 -29.51 4.90 -19.89
N ILE A 226 -30.23 5.70 -20.68
CA ILE A 226 -30.26 5.58 -22.15
C ILE A 226 -28.84 5.73 -22.70
N LEU A 227 -28.12 6.78 -22.25
CA LEU A 227 -26.74 7.02 -22.67
C LEU A 227 -25.81 5.86 -22.27
N LYS A 228 -25.97 5.31 -21.05
CA LYS A 228 -25.20 4.13 -20.61
C LYS A 228 -25.47 2.94 -21.52
N LEU A 229 -26.73 2.60 -21.75
CA LEU A 229 -27.12 1.45 -22.59
C LEU A 229 -26.54 1.56 -24.00
N VAL A 230 -26.74 2.70 -24.66
CA VAL A 230 -26.24 2.93 -26.02
C VAL A 230 -24.72 2.86 -26.07
N ASN A 231 -24.02 3.49 -25.12
CA ASN A 231 -22.56 3.42 -25.05
C ASN A 231 -22.06 2.00 -24.81
N THR A 232 -22.71 1.23 -23.94
CA THR A 232 -22.35 -0.17 -23.68
C THR A 232 -22.52 -1.03 -24.94
N ILE A 233 -23.60 -0.87 -25.70
CA ILE A 233 -23.79 -1.61 -26.96
C ILE A 233 -22.68 -1.26 -27.95
N ILE A 234 -22.48 0.03 -28.21
CA ILE A 234 -21.49 0.51 -29.19
C ILE A 234 -20.06 0.09 -28.81
N ALA A 235 -19.70 0.20 -27.53
CA ALA A 235 -18.36 -0.18 -27.06
C ALA A 235 -18.06 -1.67 -27.24
N ASN A 236 -19.09 -2.53 -27.18
CA ASN A 236 -18.94 -3.98 -27.38
C ASN A 236 -19.06 -4.41 -28.85
N THR A 237 -19.41 -3.50 -29.76
CA THR A 237 -19.47 -3.77 -31.22
C THR A 237 -18.29 -3.19 -31.98
N LYS A 238 -17.48 -2.31 -31.38
CA LYS A 238 -16.22 -1.84 -31.98
C LYS A 238 -15.23 -3.00 -32.05
N GLY A 239 -14.76 -3.35 -33.24
CA GLY A 239 -13.73 -4.37 -33.43
C GLY A 239 -12.40 -3.95 -32.79
N GLU A 240 -11.59 -4.91 -32.36
CA GLU A 240 -10.22 -4.62 -31.90
C GLU A 240 -9.36 -4.18 -33.08
N GLY A 241 -9.16 -2.86 -33.26
CA GLY A 241 -8.09 -2.33 -34.12
C GLY A 241 -8.47 -1.28 -35.17
N GLU A 242 -9.75 -0.99 -35.40
CA GLU A 242 -10.14 -0.02 -36.45
C GLU A 242 -10.21 1.41 -35.89
N LYS A 243 -9.16 2.20 -36.16
CA LYS A 243 -9.04 3.61 -35.75
C LYS A 243 -8.97 4.52 -36.96
N SER A 244 -10.11 5.12 -37.34
CA SER A 244 -10.22 6.52 -37.79
C SER A 244 -11.53 6.81 -38.54
N THR A 245 -12.04 5.87 -39.35
CA THR A 245 -13.29 6.07 -40.12
C THR A 245 -14.55 5.71 -39.33
N GLU A 246 -14.42 4.87 -38.29
CA GLU A 246 -15.54 4.47 -37.43
C GLU A 246 -16.09 5.60 -36.55
N ASP A 247 -15.31 6.64 -36.23
CA ASP A 247 -15.73 7.64 -35.23
C ASP A 247 -16.95 8.46 -35.68
N PHE A 248 -17.10 8.74 -36.98
CA PHE A 248 -18.32 9.36 -37.51
C PHE A 248 -19.53 8.44 -37.35
N TRP A 249 -19.43 7.19 -37.82
CA TRP A 249 -20.53 6.22 -37.76
C TRP A 249 -20.94 5.90 -36.32
N VAL A 250 -19.95 5.73 -35.43
CA VAL A 250 -20.16 5.55 -33.99
C VAL A 250 -20.91 6.74 -33.39
N SER A 251 -20.51 7.97 -33.74
CA SER A 251 -21.17 9.18 -33.25
C SER A 251 -22.60 9.32 -33.77
N ALA A 252 -22.80 9.08 -35.08
CA ALA A 252 -24.10 9.11 -35.73
C ALA A 252 -25.05 8.06 -35.15
N THR A 253 -24.61 6.81 -35.04
CA THR A 253 -25.38 5.70 -34.45
C THR A 253 -25.71 5.98 -32.99
N ARG A 254 -24.76 6.52 -32.21
CA ARG A 254 -25.02 6.92 -30.82
C ARG A 254 -26.11 7.98 -30.75
N SER A 255 -25.99 9.05 -31.54
CA SER A 255 -26.95 10.15 -31.56
C SER A 255 -28.35 9.67 -31.94
N GLN A 256 -28.44 8.85 -33.00
CA GLN A 256 -29.70 8.30 -33.48
C GLN A 256 -30.35 7.37 -32.46
N ALA A 257 -29.58 6.42 -31.89
CA ALA A 257 -30.10 5.49 -30.88
C ALA A 257 -30.59 6.20 -29.62
N VAL A 258 -29.85 7.22 -29.13
CA VAL A 258 -30.28 8.02 -27.97
C VAL A 258 -31.57 8.78 -28.29
N LYS A 259 -31.67 9.40 -29.47
CA LYS A 259 -32.86 10.14 -29.88
C LYS A 259 -34.07 9.21 -29.96
N SER A 260 -33.95 8.07 -30.64
CA SER A 260 -35.02 7.09 -30.77
C SER A 260 -35.49 6.55 -29.40
N LEU A 261 -34.56 6.21 -28.51
CA LEU A 261 -34.91 5.69 -27.18
C LEU A 261 -35.53 6.75 -26.27
N ARG A 262 -35.13 8.02 -26.39
CA ARG A 262 -35.81 9.12 -25.71
C ARG A 262 -37.25 9.27 -26.18
N THR A 263 -37.48 9.22 -27.50
CA THR A 263 -38.84 9.33 -28.04
C THR A 263 -39.76 8.21 -27.57
N VAL A 264 -39.25 6.97 -27.46
CA VAL A 264 -40.07 5.79 -27.12
C VAL A 264 -40.30 5.61 -25.61
N LEU A 265 -39.38 6.11 -24.77
CA LEU A 265 -39.41 5.85 -23.31
C LEU A 265 -39.82 7.05 -22.46
N VAL A 266 -39.81 8.27 -23.03
CA VAL A 266 -40.14 9.52 -22.30
C VAL A 266 -41.51 10.08 -22.69
N TYR A 267 -42.05 9.67 -23.84
CA TYR A 267 -43.43 9.93 -24.28
C TYR A 267 -44.22 8.63 -24.26
#